data_AF-A0A0B6X452-F1
#
_entry.id   AF-A0A0B6X452-F1
#
_cell.length_a   1.000
_cell.length_b   1.000
_cell.length_c   1.000
_cell.angle_alpha   90.00
_cell.angle_beta   90.00
_cell.angle_gamma   90.00
#
_symmetry.space_group_name_H-M   'P 1'
#
loop_
_entity.id
_entity.type
_entity.pdbx_description
1 polymer ?
#
loop_
_entity_poly.entity_id
_entity_poly.type
_entity_poly.pdbx_seq_one_letter_code
_entity_poly.pdbx_strand_id
1 'polypeptide(L)'
;MKEKNSLTSVLSDWKNDIAKKIEKEKSKIPHPTSVPNCAGKVGDVGVKCNQKFSHQLKLLPIDNQVNVSNVPYAFISIPARGFGKTNGEGETDRIMTRQPEEVTVLVGKLAKSYERRRRSFGSLKELEERKISLLTNTGEPTTEKPYISGYDYITVVGARTAPGEFSAGAAKRTVTTIVDPLIDWEKDWNIFTESPGNQYRFINCGLHQLQLFPQASQGDHAVQRIMVVFEQGYTKKDSKRIDEYTKGLGGRIVYVKNKQGLIDFLNQRKEKKRLIKKMVFFCHGIIDYATFHYKGEDEANGLFGPEEIEKVYESIFYFDAKITTYACRAGISVDNGWPGDFTGIPDAGQNKSPAQRMANTWDIEVKAFERRSTYIGIYGTDKETKEAKEYSKVIKEYKAALDTYNYEVSIGIKNAKPPEKPKDYDIMEKRNIDLKTRNSNEKEGGGPIAPNGSWRLPGTGNTPYGLKNGPQDYKPTEWKS
;
A
#
# COMPACT_ATOMS: atom_id res chain seq x y z
N MET A 1 50.71 -47.71 -4.39
CA MET A 1 49.25 -47.95 -4.31
C MET A 1 48.69 -47.06 -3.21
N LYS A 2 47.74 -46.16 -3.37
CA LYS A 2 46.95 -45.63 -4.48
C LYS A 2 46.76 -44.14 -4.15
N GLU A 3 47.03 -43.24 -5.08
CA GLU A 3 46.62 -41.83 -4.96
C GLU A 3 45.09 -41.76 -4.88
N LYS A 4 44.59 -41.15 -3.81
CA LYS A 4 43.20 -40.68 -3.74
C LYS A 4 43.17 -39.25 -4.31
N ASN A 5 43.07 -39.14 -5.63
CA ASN A 5 42.66 -37.89 -6.27
C ASN A 5 41.22 -37.58 -5.83
N SER A 6 41.05 -36.48 -5.09
CA SER A 6 39.76 -36.10 -4.56
C SER A 6 38.88 -35.55 -5.69
N LEU A 7 37.64 -36.05 -5.76
CA LEU A 7 36.58 -35.62 -6.68
C LEU A 7 36.42 -34.08 -6.76
N THR A 8 36.81 -33.37 -5.71
CA THR A 8 36.82 -31.92 -5.62
C THR A 8 37.83 -31.22 -6.53
N SER A 9 39.03 -31.79 -6.79
CA SER A 9 39.99 -31.19 -7.74
C SER A 9 39.55 -31.40 -9.18
N VAL A 10 39.01 -32.58 -9.48
CA VAL A 10 38.48 -32.92 -10.80
C VAL A 10 37.28 -32.03 -11.17
N LEU A 11 36.42 -31.71 -10.19
CA LEU A 11 35.27 -30.81 -10.38
C LEU A 11 35.67 -29.33 -10.53
N SER A 12 36.75 -28.88 -9.87
CA SER A 12 37.25 -27.51 -10.05
C SER A 12 37.90 -27.32 -11.41
N ASP A 13 38.66 -28.31 -11.87
CA ASP A 13 39.34 -28.28 -13.16
C ASP A 13 38.32 -28.37 -14.30
N TRP A 14 37.26 -29.17 -14.15
CA TRP A 14 36.18 -29.25 -15.13
C TRP A 14 35.36 -27.96 -15.23
N LYS A 15 35.08 -27.27 -14.12
CA LYS A 15 34.42 -25.95 -14.12
C LYS A 15 35.30 -24.87 -14.77
N ASN A 16 36.61 -24.90 -14.52
CA ASN A 16 37.55 -23.97 -15.15
C ASN A 16 37.70 -24.22 -16.65
N ASP A 17 37.68 -25.48 -17.09
CA ASP A 17 37.72 -25.83 -18.52
C ASP A 17 36.42 -25.50 -19.24
N ILE A 18 35.26 -25.63 -18.59
CA ILE A 18 33.97 -25.18 -19.12
C ILE A 18 33.93 -23.65 -19.19
N ALA A 19 34.40 -22.94 -18.16
CA ALA A 19 34.49 -21.48 -18.18
C ALA A 19 35.42 -20.97 -19.29
N LYS A 20 36.59 -21.60 -19.47
CA LYS A 20 37.52 -21.29 -20.57
C LYS A 20 36.96 -21.65 -21.94
N LYS A 21 36.19 -22.74 -22.07
CA LYS A 21 35.47 -23.06 -23.32
C LYS A 21 34.37 -22.06 -23.64
N ILE A 22 33.61 -21.61 -22.64
CA ILE A 22 32.57 -20.58 -22.79
C ILE A 22 33.20 -19.22 -23.13
N GLU A 23 34.34 -18.85 -22.53
CA GLU A 23 35.09 -17.64 -22.90
C GLU A 23 35.67 -17.72 -24.32
N LYS A 24 36.16 -18.90 -24.72
CA LYS A 24 36.73 -19.14 -26.06
C LYS A 24 35.63 -19.29 -27.14
N GLU A 25 34.39 -19.58 -26.76
CA GLU A 25 33.20 -19.50 -27.63
C GLU A 25 32.64 -18.08 -27.68
N LYS A 26 32.67 -17.32 -26.57
CA LYS A 26 32.35 -15.88 -26.56
C LYS A 26 33.35 -15.04 -27.37
N SER A 27 34.64 -15.43 -27.41
CA SER A 27 35.69 -14.73 -28.19
C SER A 27 35.75 -15.11 -29.68
N LYS A 28 34.92 -16.07 -30.12
CA LYS A 28 34.74 -16.41 -31.55
C LYS A 28 33.64 -15.60 -32.24
N ILE A 29 32.98 -14.70 -31.53
CA ILE A 29 32.14 -13.65 -32.13
C ILE A 29 33.08 -12.46 -32.40
N PRO A 30 33.39 -12.13 -33.66
CA PRO A 30 34.28 -11.02 -33.95
C PRO A 30 33.67 -9.73 -33.39
N HIS A 31 34.46 -8.95 -32.64
CA HIS A 31 34.13 -7.58 -32.29
C HIS A 31 33.85 -6.80 -33.60
N PRO A 32 32.64 -6.26 -33.82
CA PRO A 32 32.32 -5.57 -35.06
C PRO A 32 32.72 -4.09 -34.94
N THR A 33 34.01 -3.82 -34.83
CA THR A 33 34.53 -2.47 -35.12
C THR A 33 34.95 -2.46 -36.59
N SER A 34 34.07 -1.93 -37.45
CA SER A 34 34.23 -1.56 -38.88
C SER A 34 33.36 -2.25 -39.94
N VAL A 35 32.17 -2.79 -39.59
CA VAL A 35 31.26 -3.36 -40.61
C VAL A 35 30.18 -2.34 -41.02
N PRO A 36 29.94 -2.11 -42.34
CA PRO A 36 28.75 -1.38 -42.77
C PRO A 36 27.49 -2.16 -42.36
N ASN A 37 26.40 -1.42 -42.17
CA ASN A 37 25.10 -1.86 -41.63
C ASN A 37 24.42 -2.94 -42.52
N CYS A 38 24.99 -4.14 -42.60
CA CYS A 38 24.60 -5.20 -43.53
C CYS A 38 24.59 -6.58 -42.85
N ALA A 39 23.61 -7.41 -43.21
CA ALA A 39 23.59 -8.84 -42.85
C ALA A 39 24.20 -9.68 -43.99
N GLY A 40 25.05 -10.66 -43.65
CA GLY A 40 25.74 -11.57 -44.59
C GLY A 40 27.26 -11.38 -44.62
N LYS A 41 28.00 -12.34 -45.20
CA LYS A 41 29.45 -12.16 -45.43
C LYS A 41 29.65 -11.23 -46.62
N VAL A 42 30.68 -10.38 -46.55
CA VAL A 42 31.06 -9.50 -47.66
C VAL A 42 31.32 -10.35 -48.91
N GLY A 43 30.53 -10.15 -49.96
CA GLY A 43 30.61 -10.91 -51.22
C GLY A 43 29.42 -11.80 -51.52
N ASP A 44 28.49 -12.01 -50.58
CA ASP A 44 27.25 -12.73 -50.86
C ASP A 44 26.26 -11.87 -51.66
N VAL A 45 25.57 -12.48 -52.63
CA VAL A 45 24.60 -11.82 -53.54
C VAL A 45 23.37 -11.23 -52.79
N GLY A 46 23.25 -11.50 -51.48
CA GLY A 46 22.15 -11.05 -50.62
C GLY A 46 22.50 -9.98 -49.58
N VAL A 47 23.70 -9.37 -49.62
CA VAL A 47 24.12 -8.36 -48.63
C VAL A 47 23.24 -7.10 -48.76
N LYS A 48 22.26 -6.95 -47.84
CA LYS A 48 21.42 -5.76 -47.74
C LYS A 48 22.04 -4.79 -46.75
N CYS A 49 22.67 -3.74 -47.25
CA CYS A 49 23.16 -2.64 -46.44
C CYS A 49 22.06 -1.62 -46.12
N ASN A 50 22.18 -0.90 -45.01
CA ASN A 50 21.18 0.03 -44.47
C ASN A 50 19.89 -0.64 -43.97
N GLN A 51 19.98 -1.87 -43.47
CA GLN A 51 18.83 -2.53 -42.86
C GLN A 51 18.42 -1.83 -41.56
N LYS A 52 17.11 -1.69 -41.39
CA LYS A 52 16.48 -1.15 -40.20
C LYS A 52 16.32 -2.27 -39.18
N PHE A 53 17.13 -2.26 -38.10
CA PHE A 53 16.98 -3.17 -36.97
C PHE A 53 16.17 -2.49 -35.88
N SER A 54 15.12 -3.16 -35.40
CA SER A 54 14.28 -2.61 -34.35
C SER A 54 13.67 -3.67 -33.45
N HIS A 55 13.08 -3.22 -32.35
CA HIS A 55 12.19 -4.03 -31.53
C HIS A 55 11.21 -3.12 -30.79
N GLN A 56 10.02 -3.62 -30.49
CA GLN A 56 9.06 -2.94 -29.62
C GLN A 56 8.53 -3.89 -28.53
N LEU A 57 8.38 -3.41 -27.31
CA LEU A 57 7.72 -4.18 -26.25
C LEU A 57 6.25 -3.76 -26.19
N LYS A 58 5.34 -4.74 -26.13
CA LYS A 58 3.91 -4.53 -25.87
C LYS A 58 3.53 -5.20 -24.56
N LEU A 59 3.18 -4.40 -23.57
CA LEU A 59 2.66 -4.90 -22.30
C LEU A 59 1.21 -5.29 -22.45
N LEU A 60 0.85 -6.48 -22.00
CA LEU A 60 -0.51 -6.99 -22.06
C LEU A 60 -1.13 -7.08 -20.67
N PRO A 61 -2.37 -6.62 -20.47
CA PRO A 61 -3.15 -7.03 -19.31
C PRO A 61 -3.40 -8.55 -19.37
N ILE A 62 -3.36 -9.23 -18.22
CA ILE A 62 -3.46 -10.70 -18.18
C ILE A 62 -4.88 -11.20 -18.52
N ASP A 63 -5.91 -10.37 -18.29
CA ASP A 63 -7.31 -10.72 -18.55
C ASP A 63 -8.06 -9.63 -19.36
N ASN A 64 -7.36 -8.69 -20.00
CA ASN A 64 -7.92 -7.50 -20.68
C ASN A 64 -8.70 -6.51 -19.79
N GLN A 65 -8.53 -6.58 -18.48
CA GLN A 65 -9.32 -5.80 -17.52
C GLN A 65 -8.64 -4.49 -17.09
N VAL A 66 -7.34 -4.33 -17.38
CA VAL A 66 -6.53 -3.24 -16.81
C VAL A 66 -5.91 -2.38 -17.91
N ASN A 67 -6.05 -1.06 -17.75
CA ASN A 67 -5.36 -0.10 -18.60
C ASN A 67 -3.85 -0.15 -18.31
N VAL A 68 -3.06 -0.53 -19.32
CA VAL A 68 -1.59 -0.59 -19.29
C VAL A 68 -0.93 0.60 -19.98
N SER A 69 -1.68 1.68 -20.23
CA SER A 69 -1.13 2.95 -20.68
C SER A 69 -0.36 3.65 -19.57
N ASN A 70 0.54 4.55 -19.98
CA ASN A 70 1.33 5.38 -19.08
C ASN A 70 2.24 4.60 -18.11
N VAL A 71 2.51 3.32 -18.38
CA VAL A 71 3.47 2.52 -17.63
C VAL A 71 4.87 2.99 -18.04
N PRO A 72 5.69 3.47 -17.10
CA PRO A 72 7.03 3.95 -17.41
C PRO A 72 7.91 2.79 -17.89
N TYR A 73 8.78 3.05 -18.85
CA TYR A 73 9.81 2.12 -19.27
C TYR A 73 11.16 2.82 -19.46
N ALA A 74 12.22 2.03 -19.49
CA ALA A 74 13.56 2.49 -19.80
C ALA A 74 14.32 1.44 -20.63
N PHE A 75 14.95 1.88 -21.73
CA PHE A 75 15.91 1.05 -22.47
C PHE A 75 17.31 1.22 -21.87
N ILE A 76 17.98 0.11 -21.62
CA ILE A 76 19.37 0.05 -21.17
C ILE A 76 20.18 -0.65 -22.26
N SER A 77 20.82 0.15 -23.13
CA SER A 77 21.86 -0.31 -24.07
C SER A 77 22.84 0.83 -24.40
N ILE A 78 23.94 0.50 -25.10
CA ILE A 78 25.05 1.41 -25.40
C ILE A 78 24.63 2.57 -26.33
N PRO A 79 23.82 2.39 -27.40
CA PRO A 79 23.35 3.50 -28.22
C PRO A 79 21.99 4.08 -27.80
N ALA A 80 21.13 3.33 -27.09
CA ALA A 80 19.78 3.77 -26.75
C ALA A 80 19.60 3.96 -25.24
N ARG A 81 19.58 5.24 -24.84
CA ARG A 81 19.15 5.67 -23.52
C ARG A 81 17.88 6.48 -23.69
N GLY A 82 16.75 5.90 -23.31
CA GLY A 82 15.46 6.56 -23.41
C GLY A 82 14.56 6.12 -22.27
N PHE A 83 13.86 7.09 -21.69
CA PHE A 83 12.72 6.86 -20.81
C PHE A 83 11.46 7.21 -21.59
N GLY A 84 10.40 6.46 -21.35
CA GLY A 84 9.11 6.78 -21.93
C GLY A 84 7.98 6.18 -21.12
N LYS A 85 6.79 6.25 -21.70
CA LYS A 85 5.56 5.73 -21.13
C LYS A 85 4.83 4.98 -22.22
N THR A 86 4.24 3.84 -21.88
CA THR A 86 3.46 3.07 -22.83
C THR A 86 2.28 3.86 -23.37
N ASN A 87 1.93 3.63 -24.65
CA ASN A 87 0.75 4.21 -25.29
C ASN A 87 -0.55 3.53 -24.81
N GLY A 88 -1.70 3.88 -25.42
CA GLY A 88 -3.00 3.28 -25.09
C GLY A 88 -3.09 1.76 -25.29
N GLU A 89 -2.24 1.20 -26.15
CA GLU A 89 -2.15 -0.23 -26.44
C GLU A 89 -1.10 -0.96 -25.59
N GLY A 90 -0.47 -0.28 -24.64
CA GLY A 90 0.58 -0.86 -23.80
C GLY A 90 1.95 -0.94 -24.48
N GLU A 91 2.14 -0.27 -25.61
CA GLU A 91 3.37 -0.36 -26.39
C GLU A 91 4.39 0.68 -25.97
N THR A 92 5.65 0.28 -25.88
CA THR A 92 6.78 1.20 -25.73
C THR A 92 7.10 1.88 -27.05
N ASP A 93 7.96 2.89 -27.04
CA ASP A 93 8.65 3.31 -28.26
C ASP A 93 9.37 2.12 -28.90
N ARG A 94 9.49 2.17 -30.23
CA ARG A 94 10.30 1.23 -31.00
C ARG A 94 11.76 1.62 -30.89
N ILE A 95 12.57 0.75 -30.32
CA ILE A 95 14.02 0.95 -30.29
C ILE A 95 14.60 0.66 -31.67
N MET A 96 15.57 1.48 -32.07
CA MET A 96 16.25 1.43 -33.35
C MET A 96 17.75 1.23 -33.14
N THR A 97 18.34 0.23 -33.79
CA THR A 97 19.78 -0.08 -33.70
C THR A 97 20.41 -0.19 -35.08
N ARG A 98 21.75 -0.10 -35.14
CA ARG A 98 22.54 -0.17 -36.39
C ARG A 98 22.91 -1.60 -36.79
N GLN A 99 22.63 -2.57 -35.93
CA GLN A 99 22.89 -3.99 -36.13
C GLN A 99 21.99 -4.76 -35.14
N PRO A 100 21.84 -6.08 -35.28
CA PRO A 100 21.20 -6.88 -34.25
C PRO A 100 21.92 -6.73 -32.91
N GLU A 101 21.19 -6.21 -31.93
CA GLU A 101 21.66 -5.95 -30.57
C GLU A 101 20.64 -6.43 -29.55
N GLU A 102 21.14 -7.04 -28.49
CA GLU A 102 20.37 -7.35 -27.29
C GLU A 102 20.19 -6.08 -26.45
N VAL A 103 18.96 -5.78 -26.08
CA VAL A 103 18.55 -4.58 -25.37
C VAL A 103 17.80 -5.01 -24.12
N THR A 104 18.22 -4.51 -22.97
CA THR A 104 17.46 -4.66 -21.73
C THR A 104 16.41 -3.58 -21.61
N VAL A 105 15.17 -3.95 -21.32
CA VAL A 105 14.05 -3.05 -21.03
C VAL A 105 13.64 -3.21 -19.57
N LEU A 106 13.49 -2.08 -18.90
CA LEU A 106 12.86 -1.97 -17.60
C LEU A 106 11.43 -1.46 -17.79
N VAL A 107 10.48 -1.93 -16.98
CA VAL A 107 9.09 -1.45 -17.01
C VAL A 107 8.53 -1.19 -15.61
N GLY A 108 7.52 -0.34 -15.54
CA GLY A 108 6.79 -0.01 -14.32
C GLY A 108 7.69 0.51 -13.21
N LYS A 109 7.55 -0.08 -12.02
CA LYS A 109 8.31 0.35 -10.84
C LYS A 109 9.81 0.38 -11.10
N LEU A 110 10.38 -0.68 -11.69
CA LEU A 110 11.83 -0.77 -11.89
C LEU A 110 12.36 0.38 -12.79
N ALA A 111 11.65 0.70 -13.86
CA ALA A 111 12.00 1.83 -14.73
C ALA A 111 11.93 3.17 -13.99
N LYS A 112 10.84 3.40 -13.24
CA LYS A 112 10.66 4.65 -12.49
C LYS A 112 11.69 4.81 -11.37
N SER A 113 12.01 3.72 -10.69
CA SER A 113 13.02 3.67 -9.63
C SER A 113 14.42 3.95 -10.16
N TYR A 114 14.77 3.38 -11.31
CA TYR A 114 16.02 3.63 -12.02
C TYR A 114 16.14 5.09 -12.47
N GLU A 115 15.04 5.68 -12.96
CA GLU A 115 14.95 7.11 -13.31
C GLU A 115 15.20 8.00 -12.09
N ARG A 116 14.46 7.78 -10.99
CA ARG A 116 14.57 8.55 -9.73
C ARG A 116 15.97 8.48 -9.10
N ARG A 117 16.74 7.44 -9.43
CA ARG A 117 18.12 7.23 -8.98
C ARG A 117 19.18 7.68 -9.99
N ARG A 118 18.80 8.50 -10.98
CA ARG A 118 19.69 8.98 -12.05
C ARG A 118 20.42 7.84 -12.77
N ARG A 119 19.67 6.82 -13.19
CA ARG A 119 20.17 5.66 -13.95
C ARG A 119 21.06 4.74 -13.11
N SER A 120 20.73 4.54 -11.84
CA SER A 120 21.36 3.57 -10.94
C SER A 120 20.33 2.60 -10.37
N PHE A 121 20.72 1.33 -10.22
CA PHE A 121 19.90 0.33 -9.55
C PHE A 121 19.96 0.44 -8.03
N GLY A 122 21.06 0.95 -7.46
CA GLY A 122 21.19 1.13 -6.01
C GLY A 122 20.83 -0.14 -5.22
N SER A 123 19.98 0.02 -4.20
CA SER A 123 19.48 -1.08 -3.35
C SER A 123 18.22 -1.78 -3.87
N LEU A 124 17.79 -1.51 -5.12
CA LEU A 124 16.59 -2.14 -5.68
C LEU A 124 16.71 -3.65 -5.71
N LYS A 125 15.62 -4.33 -5.34
CA LYS A 125 15.54 -5.79 -5.26
C LYS A 125 14.95 -6.39 -6.53
N GLU A 126 15.07 -7.71 -6.65
CA GLU A 126 14.39 -8.50 -7.69
C GLU A 126 14.82 -8.10 -9.12
N LEU A 127 16.05 -7.63 -9.32
CA LEU A 127 16.48 -7.01 -10.58
C LEU A 127 16.42 -7.96 -11.79
N GLU A 128 17.03 -9.14 -11.67
CA GLU A 128 17.16 -10.06 -12.81
C GLU A 128 15.82 -10.61 -13.29
N GLU A 129 14.88 -10.90 -12.38
CA GLU A 129 13.53 -11.35 -12.73
C GLU A 129 12.65 -10.25 -13.34
N ARG A 130 13.04 -8.97 -13.19
CA ARG A 130 12.27 -7.80 -13.65
C ARG A 130 12.83 -7.18 -14.93
N LYS A 131 14.01 -7.60 -15.38
CA LYS A 131 14.61 -7.17 -16.66
C LYS A 131 14.00 -7.97 -17.82
N ILE A 132 13.68 -7.28 -18.91
CA ILE A 132 13.18 -7.89 -20.14
C ILE A 132 14.26 -7.76 -21.19
N SER A 133 14.80 -8.87 -21.69
CA SER A 133 15.73 -8.85 -22.83
C SER A 133 14.95 -8.88 -24.15
N LEU A 134 15.33 -8.00 -25.08
CA LEU A 134 14.82 -7.94 -26.45
C LEU A 134 15.99 -8.03 -27.42
N LEU A 135 15.84 -8.77 -28.52
CA LEU A 135 16.82 -8.81 -29.60
C LEU A 135 16.30 -8.00 -30.79
N THR A 136 16.96 -6.89 -31.12
CA THR A 136 16.60 -6.09 -32.29
C THR A 136 16.85 -6.86 -33.59
N ASN A 137 15.89 -6.80 -34.52
CA ASN A 137 15.96 -7.53 -35.78
C ASN A 137 15.28 -6.75 -36.92
N THR A 138 15.48 -7.23 -38.15
CA THR A 138 14.71 -6.80 -39.33
C THR A 138 13.24 -7.21 -39.20
N GLY A 139 12.35 -6.55 -39.95
CA GLY A 139 10.92 -6.89 -39.97
C GLY A 139 10.11 -6.33 -38.80
N GLU A 140 10.66 -5.38 -38.05
CA GLU A 140 9.96 -4.64 -36.98
C GLU A 140 9.30 -5.53 -35.91
N PRO A 141 10.06 -6.46 -35.30
CA PRO A 141 9.50 -7.38 -34.32
C PRO A 141 8.90 -6.65 -33.11
N THR A 142 7.88 -7.28 -32.53
CA THR A 142 7.25 -6.86 -31.28
C THR A 142 7.24 -8.07 -30.33
N THR A 143 7.66 -7.87 -29.09
CA THR A 143 7.52 -8.87 -28.02
C THR A 143 6.34 -8.47 -27.14
N GLU A 144 5.39 -9.39 -26.98
CA GLU A 144 4.30 -9.24 -26.03
C GLU A 144 4.68 -9.80 -24.65
N LYS A 145 4.36 -9.07 -23.59
CA LYS A 145 4.59 -9.50 -22.20
C LYS A 145 3.36 -9.28 -21.32
N PRO A 146 2.78 -10.35 -20.75
CA PRO A 146 1.78 -10.20 -19.70
C PRO A 146 2.36 -9.43 -18.51
N TYR A 147 1.68 -8.36 -18.11
CA TYR A 147 2.19 -7.40 -17.13
C TYR A 147 1.41 -7.40 -15.82
N ILE A 148 0.09 -7.22 -15.89
CA ILE A 148 -0.74 -6.97 -14.71
C ILE A 148 -2.16 -7.53 -14.88
N SER A 149 -2.74 -8.01 -13.78
CA SER A 149 -4.14 -8.47 -13.70
C SER A 149 -5.06 -7.51 -12.91
N GLY A 150 -4.50 -6.59 -12.11
CA GLY A 150 -5.28 -5.53 -11.47
C GLY A 150 -4.55 -4.74 -10.40
N TYR A 151 -5.24 -3.71 -9.90
CA TYR A 151 -4.78 -2.81 -8.86
C TYR A 151 -5.47 -3.05 -7.53
N ASP A 152 -4.69 -3.03 -6.46
CA ASP A 152 -5.17 -3.21 -5.10
C ASP A 152 -5.06 -1.91 -4.30
N TYR A 153 -6.13 -1.59 -3.60
CA TYR A 153 -6.22 -0.54 -2.58
C TYR A 153 -6.54 -1.20 -1.24
N ILE A 154 -5.56 -1.21 -0.34
CA ILE A 154 -5.57 -2.05 0.86
C ILE A 154 -5.67 -1.16 2.10
N THR A 155 -6.58 -1.49 3.01
CA THR A 155 -6.51 -1.02 4.40
C THR A 155 -6.23 -2.20 5.31
N VAL A 156 -5.29 -2.04 6.24
CA VAL A 156 -4.91 -3.06 7.21
C VAL A 156 -5.29 -2.53 8.59
N VAL A 157 -6.08 -3.29 9.34
CA VAL A 157 -6.60 -2.89 10.65
C VAL A 157 -6.19 -3.89 11.72
N GLY A 158 -5.79 -3.34 12.88
CA GLY A 158 -5.41 -4.14 14.04
C GLY A 158 -6.56 -4.92 14.67
N ALA A 159 -6.18 -5.85 15.53
CA ALA A 159 -7.06 -6.61 16.41
C ALA A 159 -7.91 -5.70 17.28
N ARG A 160 -8.98 -6.28 17.82
CA ARG A 160 -9.78 -5.61 18.84
C ARG A 160 -8.90 -5.41 20.07
N THR A 161 -8.86 -4.19 20.59
CA THR A 161 -8.09 -3.92 21.81
C THR A 161 -8.82 -4.47 23.03
N ALA A 162 -8.07 -5.05 23.97
CA ALA A 162 -8.63 -5.63 25.17
C ALA A 162 -9.25 -4.52 26.07
N PRO A 163 -10.39 -4.79 26.74
CA PRO A 163 -10.85 -3.94 27.84
C PRO A 163 -9.76 -3.91 28.92
N GLY A 164 -9.46 -2.73 29.46
CA GLY A 164 -8.32 -2.47 30.36
C GLY A 164 -8.30 -3.23 31.70
N GLU A 165 -9.19 -4.21 31.92
CA GLU A 165 -9.24 -5.03 33.14
C GLU A 165 -8.48 -6.37 33.04
N PHE A 166 -8.04 -6.79 31.83
CA PHE A 166 -7.34 -8.08 31.64
C PHE A 166 -5.81 -8.01 31.72
N SER A 167 -5.22 -6.91 32.22
CA SER A 167 -3.78 -6.86 32.52
C SER A 167 -3.49 -7.37 33.93
N ALA A 168 -3.61 -8.68 34.14
CA ALA A 168 -3.04 -9.34 35.31
C ALA A 168 -1.50 -9.25 35.23
N GLY A 169 -0.94 -8.22 35.87
CA GLY A 169 0.52 -8.02 35.95
C GLY A 169 0.97 -6.61 36.35
N ALA A 170 0.11 -5.60 36.32
CA ALA A 170 0.40 -4.31 36.92
C ALA A 170 -0.16 -4.29 38.35
N ALA A 171 0.72 -4.52 39.32
CA ALA A 171 0.43 -4.21 40.72
C ALA A 171 -0.30 -2.87 40.82
N LYS A 172 -1.40 -2.84 41.59
CA LYS A 172 -2.06 -1.61 42.03
C LYS A 172 -0.98 -0.66 42.57
N ARG A 173 -0.50 0.28 41.75
CA ARG A 173 0.23 1.44 42.23
C ARG A 173 -0.83 2.34 42.86
N THR A 174 -1.00 2.20 44.16
CA THR A 174 -1.55 3.24 45.02
C THR A 174 -0.79 4.53 44.72
N VAL A 175 -1.44 5.46 44.02
CA VAL A 175 -0.89 6.80 43.77
C VAL A 175 -1.32 7.68 44.93
N THR A 176 -0.37 7.97 45.82
CA THR A 176 -0.41 9.12 46.71
C THR A 176 -0.32 10.39 45.86
N THR A 177 -1.32 11.25 46.00
CA THR A 177 -1.48 12.55 45.35
C THR A 177 -0.29 13.48 45.57
N ILE A 178 0.44 13.80 44.50
CA ILE A 178 1.13 15.08 44.35
C ILE A 178 0.75 15.62 42.97
N VAL A 179 -0.04 16.69 42.99
CA VAL A 179 -0.64 17.37 41.84
C VAL A 179 0.38 18.33 41.22
N ASP A 180 0.67 18.20 39.93
CA ASP A 180 1.44 19.18 39.15
C ASP A 180 0.49 19.85 38.13
N PRO A 181 0.21 21.16 38.16
CA PRO A 181 -1.00 21.76 37.54
C PRO A 181 -1.06 21.77 36.00
N LEU A 182 -0.05 21.20 35.31
CA LEU A 182 0.13 21.28 33.86
C LEU A 182 -0.31 20.05 33.08
N ILE A 183 -0.78 18.99 33.74
CA ILE A 183 -1.23 17.75 33.10
C ILE A 183 -2.68 17.51 33.50
N ASP A 184 -3.56 17.36 32.50
CA ASP A 184 -4.95 16.94 32.72
C ASP A 184 -4.98 15.40 32.77
N TRP A 185 -4.60 14.84 33.93
CA TRP A 185 -4.50 13.38 34.12
C TRP A 185 -5.83 12.66 33.87
N GLU A 186 -6.98 13.31 34.01
CA GLU A 186 -8.28 12.71 33.70
C GLU A 186 -8.49 12.54 32.19
N LYS A 187 -8.03 13.48 31.36
CA LYS A 187 -8.05 13.32 29.90
C LYS A 187 -7.07 12.27 29.43
N ASP A 188 -5.87 12.20 30.00
CA ASP A 188 -4.85 11.24 29.58
C ASP A 188 -5.11 9.81 30.11
N TRP A 189 -5.78 9.64 31.26
CA TRP A 189 -6.15 8.33 31.79
C TRP A 189 -7.40 7.73 31.11
N ASN A 190 -8.37 8.56 30.70
CA ASN A 190 -9.51 8.11 29.88
C ASN A 190 -9.12 7.70 28.44
N ILE A 191 -7.86 7.92 28.03
CA ILE A 191 -7.28 7.33 26.81
C ILE A 191 -6.96 5.84 27.01
N PHE A 192 -6.79 5.38 28.26
CA PHE A 192 -6.43 4.00 28.60
C PHE A 192 -7.59 3.15 29.10
N THR A 193 -8.75 3.75 29.41
CA THR A 193 -10.00 3.02 29.61
C THR A 193 -10.62 2.72 28.24
N GLU A 194 -10.40 1.51 27.75
CA GLU A 194 -10.89 1.05 26.44
C GLU A 194 -12.42 0.85 26.48
N SER A 195 -13.18 1.94 26.37
CA SER A 195 -14.62 1.87 26.10
C SER A 195 -14.86 0.99 24.87
N PRO A 196 -16.03 0.30 24.76
CA PRO A 196 -16.33 -0.50 23.57
C PRO A 196 -16.15 0.30 22.27
N GLY A 197 -16.48 1.59 22.25
CA GLY A 197 -16.27 2.46 21.10
C GLY A 197 -14.80 2.62 20.68
N ASN A 198 -13.90 2.66 21.66
CA ASN A 198 -12.46 2.71 21.43
C ASN A 198 -11.95 1.36 20.90
N GLN A 199 -12.45 0.23 21.41
CA GLN A 199 -12.00 -1.11 21.01
C GLN A 199 -12.13 -1.42 19.51
N TYR A 200 -13.08 -0.77 18.84
CA TYR A 200 -13.39 -0.98 17.41
C TYR A 200 -12.93 0.17 16.51
N ARG A 201 -12.10 1.09 17.02
CA ARG A 201 -11.62 2.26 16.26
C ARG A 201 -10.93 1.90 14.95
N PHE A 202 -10.11 0.85 14.93
CA PHE A 202 -9.34 0.47 13.74
C PHE A 202 -10.26 -0.06 12.63
N ILE A 203 -11.23 -0.90 12.98
CA ILE A 203 -12.27 -1.39 12.04
C ILE A 203 -13.03 -0.22 11.43
N ASN A 204 -13.52 0.69 12.27
CA ASN A 204 -14.29 1.83 11.78
C ASN A 204 -13.44 2.76 10.90
N CYS A 205 -12.17 3.00 11.23
CA CYS A 205 -11.26 3.73 10.34
C CYS A 205 -11.00 2.98 9.03
N GLY A 206 -10.88 1.64 9.05
CA GLY A 206 -10.76 0.82 7.86
C GLY A 206 -11.98 0.93 6.94
N LEU A 207 -13.19 0.83 7.48
CA LEU A 207 -14.44 1.03 6.75
C LEU A 207 -14.54 2.45 6.17
N HIS A 208 -14.13 3.48 6.92
CA HIS A 208 -14.01 4.84 6.39
C HIS A 208 -13.02 4.89 5.21
N GLN A 209 -11.87 4.25 5.35
CA GLN A 209 -10.82 4.24 4.34
C GLN A 209 -11.24 3.56 3.03
N LEU A 210 -12.10 2.53 3.07
CA LEU A 210 -12.64 1.91 1.86
C LEU A 210 -13.44 2.89 1.00
N GLN A 211 -14.13 3.85 1.62
CA GLN A 211 -14.89 4.88 0.89
C GLN A 211 -14.01 5.91 0.22
N LEU A 212 -12.81 6.13 0.78
CA LEU A 212 -11.81 7.04 0.23
C LEU A 212 -10.98 6.41 -0.89
N PHE A 213 -11.04 5.09 -1.07
CA PHE A 213 -10.43 4.43 -2.22
C PHE A 213 -11.31 4.61 -3.47
N PRO A 214 -10.74 4.53 -4.69
CA PRO A 214 -11.52 4.47 -5.92
C PRO A 214 -12.54 3.33 -5.87
N GLN A 215 -13.69 3.50 -6.51
CA GLN A 215 -14.69 2.44 -6.58
C GLN A 215 -14.07 1.15 -7.12
N ALA A 216 -14.38 0.03 -6.48
CA ALA A 216 -13.99 -1.27 -6.99
C ALA A 216 -14.70 -1.52 -8.31
N SER A 217 -13.99 -2.10 -9.27
CA SER A 217 -14.60 -2.44 -10.55
C SER A 217 -15.67 -3.51 -10.38
N GLN A 218 -16.78 -3.36 -11.09
CA GLN A 218 -17.84 -4.36 -11.14
C GLN A 218 -17.49 -5.40 -12.22
N GLY A 219 -17.45 -6.68 -11.85
CA GLY A 219 -17.20 -7.80 -12.77
C GLY A 219 -15.72 -8.03 -13.09
N ASP A 220 -15.01 -7.02 -13.61
CA ASP A 220 -13.66 -7.19 -14.15
C ASP A 220 -12.53 -7.18 -13.10
N HIS A 221 -12.81 -6.91 -11.83
CA HIS A 221 -11.81 -6.90 -10.75
C HIS A 221 -10.51 -6.09 -11.01
N ALA A 222 -10.53 -5.17 -11.97
CA ALA A 222 -9.37 -4.35 -12.34
C ALA A 222 -8.92 -3.45 -11.20
N VAL A 223 -9.87 -2.98 -10.40
CA VAL A 223 -9.65 -2.26 -9.14
C VAL A 223 -10.32 -3.03 -8.00
N GLN A 224 -9.55 -3.37 -6.97
CA GLN A 224 -10.06 -3.97 -5.73
C GLN A 224 -9.84 -3.06 -4.53
N ARG A 225 -10.90 -2.93 -3.71
CA ARG A 225 -10.82 -2.42 -2.34
C ARG A 225 -10.70 -3.62 -1.40
N ILE A 226 -9.72 -3.60 -0.50
CA ILE A 226 -9.42 -4.74 0.35
C ILE A 226 -9.22 -4.28 1.78
N MET A 227 -9.94 -4.89 2.72
CA MET A 227 -9.76 -4.71 4.15
C MET A 227 -9.11 -5.97 4.73
N VAL A 228 -7.89 -5.83 5.25
CA VAL A 228 -7.17 -6.88 5.96
C VAL A 228 -7.38 -6.68 7.45
N VAL A 229 -7.94 -7.66 8.12
CA VAL A 229 -8.30 -7.60 9.54
C VAL A 229 -7.48 -8.60 10.33
N PHE A 230 -6.74 -8.13 11.33
CA PHE A 230 -6.20 -9.02 12.35
C PHE A 230 -7.34 -9.51 13.24
N GLU A 231 -7.64 -10.81 13.20
CA GLU A 231 -8.91 -11.33 13.71
C GLU A 231 -9.01 -11.42 15.24
N GLN A 232 -7.89 -11.28 15.95
CA GLN A 232 -7.85 -11.44 17.40
C GLN A 232 -8.84 -10.51 18.13
N GLY A 233 -9.57 -11.10 19.08
CA GLY A 233 -10.53 -10.41 19.95
C GLY A 233 -11.90 -10.12 19.30
N TYR A 234 -12.04 -10.26 17.98
CA TYR A 234 -13.34 -10.13 17.32
C TYR A 234 -14.17 -11.42 17.45
N THR A 235 -15.42 -11.28 17.85
CA THR A 235 -16.38 -12.37 17.92
C THR A 235 -16.94 -12.72 16.53
N LYS A 236 -17.60 -13.87 16.40
CA LYS A 236 -18.31 -14.22 15.15
C LYS A 236 -19.33 -13.17 14.72
N LYS A 237 -19.99 -12.51 15.69
CA LYS A 237 -20.98 -11.48 15.40
C LYS A 237 -20.32 -10.19 14.91
N ASP A 238 -19.17 -9.83 15.48
CA ASP A 238 -18.36 -8.72 14.98
C ASP A 238 -17.92 -8.98 13.54
N SER A 239 -17.34 -10.17 13.27
CA SER A 239 -16.92 -10.54 11.92
C SER A 239 -18.08 -10.50 10.91
N LYS A 240 -19.28 -10.94 11.30
CA LYS A 240 -20.47 -10.81 10.44
C LYS A 240 -20.77 -9.35 10.09
N ARG A 241 -20.70 -8.42 11.05
CA ARG A 241 -20.91 -6.99 10.79
C ARG A 241 -19.80 -6.39 9.93
N ILE A 242 -18.54 -6.75 10.20
CA ILE A 242 -17.38 -6.32 9.41
C ILE A 242 -17.54 -6.78 7.95
N ASP A 243 -17.94 -8.03 7.72
CA ASP A 243 -18.18 -8.60 6.40
C ASP A 243 -19.32 -7.88 5.68
N GLU A 244 -20.46 -7.71 6.34
CA GLU A 244 -21.64 -7.02 5.79
C GLU A 244 -21.28 -5.61 5.32
N TYR A 245 -20.61 -4.83 6.17
CA TYR A 245 -20.31 -3.43 5.86
C TYR A 245 -19.15 -3.28 4.87
N THR A 246 -18.14 -4.13 4.94
CA THR A 246 -17.07 -4.10 3.94
C THR A 246 -17.61 -4.43 2.55
N LYS A 247 -18.48 -5.45 2.43
CA LYS A 247 -19.15 -5.77 1.16
C LYS A 247 -20.06 -4.65 0.69
N GLY A 248 -20.83 -4.04 1.59
CA GLY A 248 -21.66 -2.87 1.29
C GLY A 248 -20.86 -1.68 0.75
N LEU A 249 -19.59 -1.56 1.13
CA LEU A 249 -18.66 -0.55 0.62
C LEU A 249 -17.87 -1.00 -0.63
N GLY A 250 -18.26 -2.12 -1.26
CA GLY A 250 -17.59 -2.68 -2.43
C GLY A 250 -16.19 -3.21 -2.15
N GLY A 251 -15.89 -3.56 -0.91
CA GLY A 251 -14.63 -4.14 -0.49
C GLY A 251 -14.68 -5.66 -0.32
N ARG A 252 -13.53 -6.31 -0.45
CA ARG A 252 -13.31 -7.68 0.02
C ARG A 252 -12.60 -7.68 1.37
N ILE A 253 -12.90 -8.67 2.20
CA ILE A 253 -12.30 -8.85 3.51
C ILE A 253 -11.26 -9.97 3.43
N VAL A 254 -10.15 -9.81 4.14
CA VAL A 254 -9.20 -10.88 4.42
C VAL A 254 -8.87 -10.86 5.91
N TYR A 255 -9.13 -11.97 6.58
CA TYR A 255 -8.72 -12.15 7.97
C TYR A 255 -7.32 -12.76 8.03
N VAL A 256 -6.47 -12.21 8.89
CA VAL A 256 -5.13 -12.73 9.18
C VAL A 256 -4.99 -12.94 10.68
N LYS A 257 -4.23 -13.97 11.04
CA LYS A 257 -3.98 -14.34 12.44
C LYS A 257 -2.77 -13.68 13.05
N ASN A 258 -1.81 -13.25 12.23
CA ASN A 258 -0.51 -12.79 12.67
C ASN A 258 0.21 -12.06 11.53
N LYS A 259 1.38 -11.51 11.84
CA LYS A 259 2.28 -10.81 10.92
C LYS A 259 2.69 -11.65 9.70
N GLN A 260 2.86 -12.96 9.85
CA GLN A 260 3.19 -13.84 8.73
C GLN A 260 2.02 -13.94 7.76
N GLY A 261 0.78 -14.07 8.26
CA GLY A 261 -0.41 -14.05 7.42
C GLY A 261 -0.57 -12.75 6.61
N LEU A 262 -0.17 -11.61 7.19
CA LEU A 262 -0.10 -10.35 6.45
C LEU A 262 0.97 -10.40 5.35
N ILE A 263 2.19 -10.86 5.65
CA ILE A 263 3.28 -10.99 4.68
C ILE A 263 2.88 -11.92 3.53
N ASP A 264 2.34 -13.10 3.84
CA ASP A 264 1.91 -14.10 2.86
C ASP A 264 0.83 -13.52 1.94
N PHE A 265 -0.16 -12.85 2.53
CA PHE A 265 -1.19 -12.16 1.77
C PHE A 265 -0.58 -11.12 0.82
N LEU A 266 0.30 -10.24 1.31
CA LEU A 266 0.94 -9.23 0.47
C LEU A 266 1.77 -9.87 -0.64
N ASN A 267 2.60 -10.85 -0.32
CA ASN A 267 3.49 -11.50 -1.28
C ASN A 267 2.74 -12.31 -2.34
N GLN A 268 1.55 -12.83 -2.05
CA GLN A 268 0.69 -13.49 -3.03
C GLN A 268 0.34 -12.60 -4.24
N ARG A 269 0.48 -11.26 -4.12
CA ARG A 269 0.28 -10.33 -5.26
C ARG A 269 1.25 -10.59 -6.40
N LYS A 270 2.46 -11.03 -6.08
CA LYS A 270 3.50 -11.33 -7.08
C LYS A 270 3.05 -12.44 -8.03
N GLU A 271 2.53 -13.53 -7.46
CA GLU A 271 1.96 -14.65 -8.21
C GLU A 271 0.68 -14.25 -8.95
N LYS A 272 -0.20 -13.50 -8.28
CA LYS A 272 -1.45 -13.00 -8.87
C LYS A 272 -1.24 -11.90 -9.91
N LYS A 273 -0.01 -11.38 -10.09
CA LYS A 273 0.33 -10.25 -10.97
C LYS A 273 -0.52 -9.01 -10.70
N ARG A 274 -0.82 -8.76 -9.42
CA ARG A 274 -1.56 -7.57 -8.96
C ARG A 274 -0.61 -6.57 -8.34
N LEU A 275 -0.86 -5.28 -8.54
CA LEU A 275 -0.03 -4.22 -7.99
C LEU A 275 -0.78 -3.38 -6.96
N ILE A 276 -0.15 -3.13 -5.81
CA ILE A 276 -0.68 -2.29 -4.75
C ILE A 276 -0.48 -0.82 -5.15
N LYS A 277 -1.57 -0.06 -5.26
CA LYS A 277 -1.54 1.39 -5.52
C LYS A 277 -1.58 2.22 -4.23
N LYS A 278 -2.32 1.76 -3.23
CA LYS A 278 -2.40 2.44 -1.93
C LYS A 278 -2.55 1.42 -0.82
N MET A 279 -1.82 1.61 0.26
CA MET A 279 -1.98 0.82 1.48
C MET A 279 -2.02 1.70 2.72
N VAL A 280 -2.99 1.46 3.61
CA VAL A 280 -3.23 2.28 4.81
C VAL A 280 -3.32 1.42 6.07
N PHE A 281 -2.51 1.72 7.08
CA PHE A 281 -2.48 0.99 8.34
C PHE A 281 -3.21 1.75 9.46
N PHE A 282 -4.11 1.05 10.15
CA PHE A 282 -4.77 1.50 11.39
C PHE A 282 -4.48 0.50 12.50
N CYS A 283 -3.51 0.82 13.34
CA CYS A 283 -3.08 -0.05 14.43
C CYS A 283 -2.39 0.78 15.51
N HIS A 284 -1.96 0.11 16.57
CA HIS A 284 -1.07 0.72 17.54
C HIS A 284 0.35 0.84 16.98
N GLY A 285 1.13 1.72 17.60
CA GLY A 285 2.54 1.89 17.30
C GLY A 285 3.35 2.02 18.58
N ILE A 286 4.45 1.27 18.61
CA ILE A 286 5.56 1.47 19.53
C ILE A 286 6.77 1.87 18.69
N ILE A 287 7.85 2.29 19.34
CA ILE A 287 9.09 2.58 18.62
C ILE A 287 9.49 1.34 17.80
N ASP A 288 9.85 1.56 16.55
CA ASP A 288 10.25 0.55 15.55
C ASP A 288 9.18 -0.45 15.09
N TYR A 289 7.97 -0.50 15.68
CA TYR A 289 6.96 -1.50 15.32
C TYR A 289 5.55 -0.93 15.18
N ALA A 290 4.87 -1.33 14.11
CA ALA A 290 3.41 -1.35 14.07
C ALA A 290 2.90 -2.59 14.81
N THR A 291 1.92 -2.42 15.70
CA THR A 291 1.45 -3.51 16.56
C THR A 291 -0.02 -3.80 16.32
N PHE A 292 -0.29 -4.97 15.76
CA PHE A 292 -1.63 -5.40 15.39
C PHE A 292 -2.35 -6.17 16.49
N HIS A 293 -1.63 -6.67 17.50
CA HIS A 293 -2.17 -7.41 18.64
C HIS A 293 -1.90 -6.70 19.98
N TYR A 294 -1.75 -5.38 19.97
CA TYR A 294 -1.36 -4.61 21.17
C TYR A 294 -2.27 -4.90 22.37
N LYS A 295 -1.66 -5.29 23.51
CA LYS A 295 -2.35 -5.73 24.73
C LYS A 295 -3.32 -6.91 24.53
N GLY A 296 -3.13 -7.67 23.47
CA GLY A 296 -3.77 -8.96 23.26
C GLY A 296 -2.98 -10.10 23.89
N GLU A 297 -3.56 -11.31 23.83
CA GLU A 297 -2.96 -12.55 24.34
C GLU A 297 -1.63 -12.93 23.65
N ASP A 298 -1.33 -12.35 22.48
CA ASP A 298 -0.18 -12.72 21.66
C ASP A 298 0.38 -11.51 20.89
N GLU A 299 0.90 -10.53 21.64
CA GLU A 299 1.44 -9.29 21.08
C GLU A 299 2.56 -9.55 20.07
N ALA A 300 3.43 -10.52 20.34
CA ALA A 300 4.62 -10.83 19.53
C ALA A 300 4.26 -11.19 18.08
N ASN A 301 3.18 -11.96 17.89
CA ASN A 301 2.68 -12.31 16.57
C ASN A 301 1.99 -11.16 15.83
N GLY A 302 1.70 -10.05 16.52
CA GLY A 302 1.21 -8.81 15.93
C GLY A 302 2.28 -7.75 15.68
N LEU A 303 3.56 -7.98 16.01
CA LEU A 303 4.65 -7.02 15.80
C LEU A 303 5.13 -7.02 14.36
N PHE A 304 4.93 -5.92 13.65
CA PHE A 304 5.41 -5.74 12.28
C PHE A 304 6.47 -4.63 12.25
N GLY A 305 7.73 -5.03 12.13
CA GLY A 305 8.88 -4.13 12.22
C GLY A 305 9.92 -4.40 11.15
N PRO A 306 11.21 -4.09 11.40
CA PRO A 306 12.27 -4.15 10.40
C PRO A 306 12.36 -5.50 9.66
N GLU A 307 12.32 -6.62 10.38
CA GLU A 307 12.43 -7.96 9.80
C GLU A 307 11.24 -8.31 8.91
N GLU A 308 10.02 -7.95 9.33
CA GLU A 308 8.81 -8.19 8.54
C GLU A 308 8.75 -7.33 7.29
N ILE A 309 9.20 -6.07 7.37
CA ILE A 309 9.28 -5.15 6.24
C ILE A 309 10.18 -5.73 5.15
N GLU A 310 11.32 -6.33 5.52
CA GLU A 310 12.28 -6.93 4.58
C GLU A 310 11.75 -8.15 3.82
N LYS A 311 10.77 -8.87 4.41
CA LYS A 311 10.16 -10.08 3.83
C LYS A 311 9.09 -9.78 2.76
N VAL A 312 8.62 -8.54 2.66
CA VAL A 312 7.63 -8.15 1.66
C VAL A 312 8.33 -7.81 0.34
N TYR A 313 7.87 -8.41 -0.76
CA TYR A 313 8.42 -8.16 -2.09
C TYR A 313 8.27 -6.70 -2.51
N GLU A 314 9.33 -6.14 -3.10
CA GLU A 314 9.31 -4.77 -3.62
C GLU A 314 8.44 -4.68 -4.89
N SER A 315 8.46 -5.75 -5.68
CA SER A 315 7.79 -5.85 -6.99
C SER A 315 6.26 -5.78 -6.96
N ILE A 316 5.62 -6.00 -5.80
CA ILE A 316 4.14 -5.97 -5.68
C ILE A 316 3.58 -4.55 -5.64
N PHE A 317 4.42 -3.53 -5.50
CA PHE A 317 3.99 -2.14 -5.46
C PHE A 317 3.99 -1.53 -6.86
N TYR A 318 2.96 -0.73 -7.14
CA TYR A 318 2.94 0.09 -8.36
C TYR A 318 3.98 1.23 -8.28
N PHE A 319 4.36 1.83 -9.41
CA PHE A 319 5.50 2.77 -9.47
C PHE A 319 5.27 4.10 -8.74
N ASP A 320 4.01 4.50 -8.55
CA ASP A 320 3.58 5.67 -7.78
C ASP A 320 2.79 5.29 -6.53
N ALA A 321 2.92 4.04 -6.08
CA ALA A 321 2.23 3.55 -4.89
C ALA A 321 2.55 4.37 -3.64
N LYS A 322 1.56 4.50 -2.77
CA LYS A 322 1.66 5.26 -1.52
C LYS A 322 1.25 4.44 -0.31
N ILE A 323 1.96 4.64 0.80
CA ILE A 323 1.56 4.12 2.10
C ILE A 323 1.21 5.26 3.05
N THR A 324 0.21 5.03 3.90
CA THR A 324 -0.04 5.88 5.06
C THR A 324 -0.18 4.99 6.28
N THR A 325 0.56 5.27 7.35
CA THR A 325 0.43 4.58 8.61
C THR A 325 -0.04 5.53 9.70
N TYR A 326 -1.13 5.13 10.37
CA TYR A 326 -1.69 5.78 11.55
C TYR A 326 -1.28 5.05 12.83
N ALA A 327 -0.18 4.27 12.78
CA ALA A 327 0.47 3.74 13.96
C ALA A 327 1.22 4.89 14.68
N CYS A 328 1.09 4.95 16.00
CA CYS A 328 1.74 5.97 16.82
C CYS A 328 3.25 5.97 16.61
N ARG A 329 3.85 7.15 16.41
CA ARG A 329 5.32 7.33 16.37
C ARG A 329 6.04 6.51 15.29
N ALA A 330 5.33 6.07 14.25
CA ALA A 330 5.93 5.32 13.15
C ALA A 330 6.97 6.13 12.34
N GLY A 331 7.01 7.45 12.52
CA GLY A 331 7.97 8.36 11.92
C GLY A 331 9.27 8.56 12.71
N ILE A 332 9.44 7.89 13.87
CA ILE A 332 10.64 7.99 14.71
C ILE A 332 11.15 6.62 15.15
N SER A 333 12.40 6.56 15.61
CA SER A 333 13.06 5.34 16.13
C SER A 333 13.73 5.53 17.49
N VAL A 334 13.67 6.73 18.06
CA VAL A 334 14.23 7.00 19.39
C VAL A 334 13.09 7.04 20.40
N ASP A 335 13.23 6.27 21.47
CA ASP A 335 12.38 6.45 22.66
C ASP A 335 13.01 7.49 23.57
N ASN A 336 12.24 8.53 23.94
CA ASN A 336 12.68 9.54 24.89
C ASN A 336 11.82 9.53 26.17
N GLY A 337 11.39 8.34 26.58
CA GLY A 337 10.61 8.13 27.79
C GLY A 337 9.15 8.56 27.65
N TRP A 338 8.46 8.60 28.79
CA TRP A 338 7.06 9.00 28.89
C TRP A 338 6.94 10.38 29.58
N PRO A 339 6.14 11.33 29.06
CA PRO A 339 5.38 11.30 27.80
C PRO A 339 6.25 11.52 26.54
N GLY A 340 7.55 11.79 26.73
CA GLY A 340 8.56 12.06 25.71
C GLY A 340 8.55 13.53 25.28
N ASP A 341 9.74 14.14 25.21
CA ASP A 341 9.93 15.52 24.75
C ASP A 341 11.16 15.63 23.86
N PHE A 342 10.98 16.03 22.60
CA PHE A 342 12.05 16.26 21.63
C PHE A 342 12.31 17.75 21.39
N THR A 343 11.86 18.63 22.29
CA THR A 343 12.12 20.07 22.18
C THR A 343 13.63 20.32 22.20
N GLY A 344 14.13 20.96 21.14
CA GLY A 344 15.56 21.18 20.95
C GLY A 344 16.37 19.94 20.52
N ILE A 345 15.72 18.78 20.31
CA ILE A 345 16.37 17.57 19.78
C ILE A 345 16.13 17.51 18.26
N PRO A 346 17.19 17.67 17.44
CA PRO A 346 17.02 17.78 15.99
C PRO A 346 16.73 16.44 15.30
N ASP A 347 17.10 15.31 15.91
CA ASP A 347 16.92 13.96 15.34
C ASP A 347 16.27 13.02 16.35
N ALA A 348 15.08 12.55 16.01
CA ALA A 348 14.33 11.53 16.74
C ALA A 348 14.46 10.14 16.07
N GLY A 349 15.50 9.95 15.26
CA GLY A 349 15.72 8.74 14.49
C GLY A 349 14.81 8.63 13.28
N GLN A 350 14.40 9.75 12.67
CA GLN A 350 13.52 9.75 11.50
C GLN A 350 14.09 8.89 10.37
N ASN A 351 15.42 8.91 10.19
CA ASN A 351 16.14 8.14 9.18
C ASN A 351 16.12 6.61 9.39
N LYS A 352 15.80 6.14 10.61
CA LYS A 352 15.71 4.72 10.99
C LYS A 352 14.28 4.27 11.30
N SER A 353 13.33 5.21 11.29
CA SER A 353 11.92 4.98 11.61
C SER A 353 11.30 3.85 10.78
N PRO A 354 10.26 3.17 11.29
CA PRO A 354 9.46 2.23 10.50
C PRO A 354 9.01 2.81 9.15
N ALA A 355 8.60 4.08 9.14
CA ALA A 355 8.20 4.77 7.92
C ALA A 355 9.34 4.88 6.91
N GLN A 356 10.53 5.28 7.36
CA GLN A 356 11.70 5.38 6.49
C GLN A 356 12.19 4.00 6.02
N ARG A 357 12.12 2.97 6.86
CA ARG A 357 12.44 1.59 6.48
C ARG A 357 11.48 1.05 5.43
N MET A 358 10.18 1.25 5.60
CA MET A 358 9.18 0.90 4.59
C MET A 358 9.45 1.65 3.27
N ALA A 359 9.75 2.94 3.35
CA ALA A 359 10.08 3.74 2.18
C ALA A 359 11.29 3.16 1.43
N ASN A 360 12.41 2.97 2.13
CA ASN A 360 13.63 2.44 1.53
C ASN A 360 13.45 1.03 0.96
N THR A 361 12.89 0.11 1.75
CA THR A 361 12.79 -1.32 1.39
C THR A 361 11.83 -1.57 0.25
N TRP A 362 10.71 -0.85 0.20
CA TRP A 362 9.67 -1.06 -0.82
C TRP A 362 9.76 -0.04 -1.95
N ASP A 363 10.72 0.87 -1.89
CA ASP A 363 10.94 1.95 -2.84
C ASP A 363 9.67 2.77 -3.17
N ILE A 364 9.02 3.28 -2.13
CA ILE A 364 7.77 4.06 -2.21
C ILE A 364 7.74 5.22 -1.21
N GLU A 365 6.83 6.15 -1.42
CA GLU A 365 6.52 7.21 -0.44
C GLU A 365 5.64 6.66 0.70
N VAL A 366 6.03 6.97 1.93
CA VAL A 366 5.31 6.60 3.15
C VAL A 366 4.95 7.85 3.94
N LYS A 367 3.69 7.96 4.35
CA LYS A 367 3.20 8.99 5.27
C LYS A 367 3.04 8.41 6.67
N ALA A 368 3.62 9.07 7.68
CA ALA A 368 3.55 8.60 9.06
C ALA A 368 3.59 9.75 10.07
N PHE A 369 3.06 9.54 11.27
CA PHE A 369 3.21 10.50 12.35
C PHE A 369 4.54 10.30 13.08
N GLU A 370 5.25 11.40 13.33
CA GLU A 370 6.33 11.46 14.32
C GLU A 370 5.76 11.42 15.75
N ARG A 371 4.59 12.03 15.96
CA ARG A 371 3.85 12.03 17.22
C ARG A 371 2.95 10.78 17.38
N ARG A 372 2.34 10.62 18.54
CA ARG A 372 1.24 9.67 18.76
C ARG A 372 0.07 10.01 17.83
N SER A 373 -0.63 8.98 17.38
CA SER A 373 -1.88 9.13 16.63
C SER A 373 -3.03 9.33 17.62
N THR A 374 -3.93 10.26 17.33
CA THR A 374 -5.17 10.43 18.10
C THR A 374 -6.36 9.90 17.32
N TYR A 375 -7.11 9.01 17.98
CA TYR A 375 -8.38 8.49 17.49
C TYR A 375 -9.56 9.21 18.20
N ILE A 376 -9.27 10.25 18.99
CA ILE A 376 -10.30 11.06 19.65
C ILE A 376 -11.12 11.79 18.59
N GLY A 377 -12.45 11.76 18.73
CA GLY A 377 -13.37 12.45 17.84
C GLY A 377 -13.51 11.84 16.44
N ILE A 378 -12.94 10.65 16.18
CA ILE A 378 -13.10 9.97 14.88
C ILE A 378 -14.58 9.68 14.56
N TYR A 379 -15.41 9.54 15.60
CA TYR A 379 -16.85 9.32 15.51
C TYR A 379 -17.67 10.62 15.63
N GLY A 380 -17.02 11.78 15.53
CA GLY A 380 -17.60 13.08 15.81
C GLY A 380 -17.34 13.57 17.23
N THR A 381 -17.50 14.87 17.40
CA THR A 381 -17.54 15.55 18.70
C THR A 381 -18.88 15.32 19.39
N ASP A 382 -18.97 15.60 20.68
CA ASP A 382 -20.24 15.55 21.43
C ASP A 382 -21.33 16.44 20.81
N LYS A 383 -20.94 17.59 20.27
CA LYS A 383 -21.84 18.48 19.54
C LYS A 383 -22.37 17.81 18.28
N GLU A 384 -21.48 17.31 17.42
CA GLU A 384 -21.89 16.68 16.15
C GLU A 384 -22.70 15.40 16.37
N THR A 385 -22.41 14.63 17.42
CA THR A 385 -23.16 13.40 17.74
C THR A 385 -24.53 13.71 18.31
N LYS A 386 -24.70 14.80 19.08
CA LYS A 386 -26.02 15.30 19.50
C LYS A 386 -26.83 15.77 18.30
N GLU A 387 -26.24 16.60 17.42
CA GLU A 387 -26.89 17.05 16.19
C GLU A 387 -27.31 15.86 15.30
N ALA A 388 -26.45 14.86 15.17
CA ALA A 388 -26.72 13.70 14.32
C ALA A 388 -27.85 12.80 14.82
N LYS A 389 -28.22 12.84 16.11
CA LYS A 389 -29.43 12.16 16.62
C LYS A 389 -30.70 12.84 16.08
N GLU A 390 -30.69 14.17 16.03
CA GLU A 390 -31.82 15.01 15.61
C GLU A 390 -32.02 15.03 14.08
N TYR A 391 -31.01 14.70 13.28
CA TYR A 391 -31.13 14.60 11.81
C TYR A 391 -32.25 13.67 11.35
N SER A 392 -32.68 12.71 12.19
CA SER A 392 -33.84 11.86 11.92
C SER A 392 -35.09 12.64 11.52
N LYS A 393 -35.32 13.81 12.12
CA LYS A 393 -36.47 14.67 11.84
C LYS A 393 -36.36 15.31 10.45
N VAL A 394 -35.22 15.98 10.20
CA VAL A 394 -34.92 16.63 8.93
C VAL A 394 -34.95 15.65 7.76
N ILE A 395 -34.38 14.44 7.95
CA ILE A 395 -34.38 13.38 6.93
C ILE A 395 -35.79 12.92 6.60
N LYS A 396 -36.65 12.71 7.62
CA LYS A 396 -38.04 12.27 7.42
C LYS A 396 -38.87 13.35 6.71
N GLU A 397 -38.74 14.60 7.12
CA GLU A 397 -39.45 15.73 6.51
C GLU A 397 -39.10 15.87 5.03
N TYR A 398 -37.80 15.83 4.69
CA TYR A 398 -37.36 15.89 3.30
C TYR A 398 -37.83 14.68 2.47
N LYS A 399 -37.73 13.45 2.99
CA LYS A 399 -38.23 12.26 2.28
C LYS A 399 -39.73 12.31 2.04
N ALA A 400 -40.53 12.70 3.04
CA ALA A 400 -41.98 12.83 2.89
C ALA A 400 -42.36 13.90 1.85
N ALA A 401 -41.64 15.02 1.83
CA ALA A 401 -41.83 16.05 0.81
C ALA A 401 -41.45 15.54 -0.59
N LEU A 402 -40.38 14.74 -0.70
CA LEU A 402 -39.94 14.15 -1.96
C LEU A 402 -40.94 13.11 -2.48
N ASP A 403 -41.49 12.28 -1.59
CA ASP A 403 -42.52 11.30 -1.93
C ASP A 403 -43.82 11.98 -2.39
N THR A 404 -44.21 13.07 -1.72
CA THR A 404 -45.35 13.89 -2.13
C THR A 404 -45.12 14.48 -3.52
N TYR A 405 -43.97 15.08 -3.76
CA TYR A 405 -43.59 15.60 -5.07
C TYR A 405 -43.62 14.51 -6.16
N ASN A 406 -43.04 13.34 -5.89
CA ASN A 406 -43.03 12.22 -6.84
C ASN A 406 -44.46 11.73 -7.16
N TYR A 407 -45.34 11.71 -6.16
CA TYR A 407 -46.75 11.38 -6.34
C TYR A 407 -47.47 12.44 -7.19
N GLU A 408 -47.31 13.73 -6.89
CA GLU A 408 -47.90 14.84 -7.66
C GLU A 408 -47.47 14.80 -9.14
N VAL A 409 -46.19 14.55 -9.41
CA VAL A 409 -45.67 14.36 -10.77
C VAL A 409 -46.31 13.14 -11.43
N SER A 410 -46.48 12.03 -10.70
CA SER A 410 -47.05 10.79 -11.24
C SER A 410 -48.52 10.92 -11.67
N ILE A 411 -49.29 11.81 -11.03
CA ILE A 411 -50.70 12.08 -11.37
C ILE A 411 -50.86 13.28 -12.33
N GLY A 412 -49.74 13.81 -12.86
CA GLY A 412 -49.76 14.81 -13.93
C GLY A 412 -49.85 16.28 -13.49
N ILE A 413 -49.52 16.61 -12.24
CA ILE A 413 -49.51 18.00 -11.77
C ILE A 413 -48.32 18.74 -12.40
N LYS A 414 -48.61 19.60 -13.39
CA LYS A 414 -47.61 20.29 -14.23
C LYS A 414 -46.73 21.32 -13.51
N ASN A 415 -47.14 21.77 -12.32
CA ASN A 415 -46.45 22.83 -11.56
C ASN A 415 -45.91 22.35 -10.20
N ALA A 416 -45.81 21.03 -9.99
CA ALA A 416 -45.20 20.47 -8.78
C ALA A 416 -43.74 20.93 -8.69
N LYS A 417 -43.31 21.39 -7.51
CA LYS A 417 -41.93 21.85 -7.28
C LYS A 417 -41.17 20.83 -6.44
N PRO A 418 -39.97 20.41 -6.84
CA PRO A 418 -39.17 19.52 -6.03
C PRO A 418 -38.81 20.20 -4.71
N PRO A 419 -38.84 19.48 -3.57
CA PRO A 419 -38.41 20.05 -2.30
C PRO A 419 -36.92 20.41 -2.35
N GLU A 420 -36.55 21.47 -1.63
CA GLU A 420 -35.14 21.85 -1.50
C GLU A 420 -34.40 20.82 -0.64
N LYS A 421 -33.33 20.23 -1.19
CA LYS A 421 -32.48 19.28 -0.46
C LYS A 421 -31.75 20.03 0.66
N PRO A 422 -31.89 19.61 1.94
CA PRO A 422 -31.17 20.25 3.02
C PRO A 422 -29.67 20.30 2.77
N LYS A 423 -29.03 21.39 3.22
CA LYS A 423 -27.57 21.51 3.15
C LYS A 423 -26.92 20.35 3.89
N ASP A 424 -25.89 19.75 3.29
CA ASP A 424 -25.15 18.60 3.83
C ASP A 424 -26.01 17.35 4.10
N TYR A 425 -27.20 17.24 3.48
CA TYR A 425 -28.13 16.12 3.68
C TYR A 425 -27.48 14.73 3.58
N ASP A 426 -26.60 14.51 2.60
CA ASP A 426 -25.95 13.20 2.42
C ASP A 426 -25.03 12.84 3.60
N ILE A 427 -24.37 13.85 4.20
CA ILE A 427 -23.57 13.68 5.41
C ILE A 427 -24.50 13.47 6.61
N MET A 428 -25.61 14.21 6.71
CA MET A 428 -26.59 14.07 7.79
C MET A 428 -27.19 12.67 7.82
N GLU A 429 -27.67 12.19 6.67
CA GLU A 429 -28.27 10.87 6.51
C GLU A 429 -27.28 9.78 6.92
N LYS A 430 -26.06 9.84 6.39
CA LYS A 430 -24.99 8.90 6.70
C LYS A 430 -24.64 8.87 8.19
N ARG A 431 -24.40 10.03 8.81
CA ARG A 431 -24.07 10.14 10.24
C ARG A 431 -25.22 9.65 11.14
N ASN A 432 -26.47 9.93 10.77
CA ASN A 432 -27.64 9.45 11.50
C ASN A 432 -27.75 7.92 11.46
N ILE A 433 -27.59 7.32 10.27
CA ILE A 433 -27.57 5.87 10.08
C ILE A 433 -26.42 5.26 10.88
N ASP A 434 -25.20 5.82 10.75
CA ASP A 434 -24.02 5.35 11.45
C ASP A 434 -24.24 5.27 12.97
N LEU A 435 -24.76 6.34 13.58
CA LEU A 435 -25.02 6.35 15.03
C LEU A 435 -26.07 5.32 15.44
N LYS A 436 -27.19 5.23 14.72
CA LYS A 436 -28.27 4.31 15.05
C LYS A 436 -27.81 2.86 14.95
N THR A 437 -27.21 2.50 13.82
CA THR A 437 -26.77 1.14 13.53
C THR A 437 -25.63 0.73 14.47
N ARG A 438 -24.66 1.62 14.71
CA ARG A 438 -23.56 1.38 15.66
C ARG A 438 -24.07 1.07 17.06
N ASN A 439 -25.00 1.88 17.56
CA ASN A 439 -25.59 1.69 18.89
C ASN A 439 -26.44 0.41 18.96
N SER A 440 -27.13 0.05 17.86
CA SER A 440 -27.87 -1.23 17.78
C SER A 440 -26.92 -2.42 17.82
N ASN A 441 -25.86 -2.39 17.02
CA ASN A 441 -24.86 -3.45 16.98
C ASN A 441 -24.21 -3.68 18.34
N GLU A 442 -23.86 -2.60 19.05
CA GLU A 442 -23.33 -2.68 20.42
C GLU A 442 -24.31 -3.38 21.37
N LYS A 443 -25.58 -2.94 21.40
CA LYS A 443 -26.64 -3.54 22.24
C LYS A 443 -26.89 -5.02 21.91
N GLU A 444 -26.76 -5.38 20.65
CA GLU A 444 -26.95 -6.74 20.18
C GLU A 444 -25.69 -7.62 20.34
N GLY A 445 -24.56 -7.08 20.80
CA GLY A 445 -23.32 -7.84 20.99
C GLY A 445 -22.50 -8.07 19.71
N GLY A 446 -22.70 -7.25 18.67
CA GLY A 446 -21.90 -7.23 17.44
C GLY A 446 -20.91 -6.05 17.35
N GLY A 447 -20.57 -5.47 18.51
CA GLY A 447 -19.63 -4.35 18.64
C GLY A 447 -20.17 -3.01 18.10
N PRO A 448 -19.65 -1.87 18.56
CA PRO A 448 -20.02 -0.55 18.05
C PRO A 448 -19.34 -0.26 16.70
N ILE A 449 -19.72 -1.02 15.67
CA ILE A 449 -19.28 -0.88 14.27
C ILE A 449 -20.35 -0.13 13.48
N ALA A 450 -19.96 0.95 12.80
CA ALA A 450 -20.83 1.72 11.92
C ALA A 450 -20.72 1.24 10.46
N PRO A 451 -21.83 1.24 9.69
CA PRO A 451 -21.83 0.79 8.29
C PRO A 451 -20.87 1.60 7.40
N ASN A 452 -20.71 2.89 7.68
CA ASN A 452 -19.76 3.73 6.95
C ASN A 452 -18.47 4.03 7.75
N GLY A 453 -18.21 3.28 8.83
CA GLY A 453 -17.03 3.46 9.64
C GLY A 453 -16.98 4.78 10.41
N SER A 454 -15.78 5.28 10.65
CA SER A 454 -15.56 6.56 11.33
C SER A 454 -16.01 7.74 10.47
N TRP A 455 -16.19 8.91 11.08
CA TRP A 455 -16.52 10.15 10.36
C TRP A 455 -15.29 10.86 9.84
N ARG A 456 -14.13 10.61 10.45
CA ARG A 456 -12.83 11.15 10.04
C ARG A 456 -11.71 10.15 10.32
N LEU A 457 -10.59 10.34 9.62
CA LEU A 457 -9.35 9.61 9.85
C LEU A 457 -8.65 10.10 11.13
N PRO A 458 -7.72 9.31 11.70
CA PRO A 458 -7.00 9.69 12.91
C PRO A 458 -6.17 10.95 12.72
N GLY A 459 -6.10 11.76 13.78
CA GLY A 459 -5.29 12.97 13.82
C GLY A 459 -3.95 12.74 14.52
N THR A 460 -3.29 13.84 14.85
CA THR A 460 -2.07 13.86 15.64
C THR A 460 -2.36 14.19 17.09
N GLY A 461 -1.80 13.40 18.02
CA GLY A 461 -1.83 13.70 19.44
C GLY A 461 -0.79 14.75 19.85
N ASN A 462 -0.80 15.12 21.12
CA ASN A 462 0.08 16.16 21.65
C ASN A 462 1.51 15.66 21.95
N THR A 463 1.69 14.35 22.12
CA THR A 463 2.94 13.74 22.58
C THR A 463 3.55 12.79 21.54
N PRO A 464 4.88 12.54 21.58
CA PRO A 464 5.85 13.31 22.36
C PRO A 464 5.95 14.76 21.87
N TYR A 465 6.35 15.65 22.78
CA TYR A 465 6.50 17.08 22.50
C TYR A 465 7.68 17.35 21.57
N GLY A 466 7.77 18.54 20.98
CA GLY A 466 8.88 18.95 20.11
C GLY A 466 8.90 18.38 18.68
N LEU A 467 8.07 17.36 18.36
CA LEU A 467 8.00 16.77 17.01
C LEU A 467 6.97 17.43 16.10
N LYS A 468 6.94 17.10 14.81
CA LYS A 468 6.03 17.74 13.84
C LYS A 468 4.58 17.29 14.00
N ASN A 469 3.66 18.21 13.70
CA ASN A 469 2.22 17.93 13.66
C ASN A 469 1.81 17.41 12.26
N GLY A 470 0.81 16.55 12.20
CA GLY A 470 0.37 15.94 10.95
C GLY A 470 1.29 14.82 10.44
N PRO A 471 0.84 14.04 9.44
CA PRO A 471 1.67 13.00 8.85
C PRO A 471 2.81 13.62 8.04
N GLN A 472 4.03 13.13 8.25
CA GLN A 472 5.23 13.53 7.53
C GLN A 472 5.50 12.59 6.35
N ASP A 473 6.18 13.11 5.33
CA ASP A 473 6.55 12.38 4.12
C ASP A 473 7.93 11.76 4.26
N TYR A 474 8.00 10.44 4.09
CA TYR A 474 9.24 9.66 4.03
C TYR A 474 9.39 9.11 2.62
N LYS A 475 10.49 9.47 1.97
CA LYS A 475 10.86 9.00 0.62
C LYS A 475 12.10 8.12 0.71
N PRO A 476 12.29 7.18 -0.21
CA PRO A 476 13.50 6.38 -0.26
C PRO A 476 14.74 7.29 -0.31
N THR A 477 15.73 7.03 0.53
CA THR A 477 16.93 7.89 0.67
C THR A 477 17.77 7.98 -0.61
N GLU A 478 17.68 6.96 -1.46
CA GLU A 478 18.37 6.93 -2.75
C GLU A 478 17.66 7.72 -3.86
N TRP A 479 16.40 8.13 -3.66
CA TRP A 479 15.75 9.02 -4.62
C TRP A 479 16.47 10.36 -4.61
N LYS A 480 16.99 10.75 -5.78
CA LYS A 480 17.60 12.06 -5.94
C LYS A 480 16.50 13.11 -6.06
N SER A 481 16.60 14.14 -5.24
CA SER A 481 15.80 15.37 -5.30
C SER A 481 15.99 16.09 -6.62
#